data_AF-A0A5S5DXE3-F1
#
_entry.id   AF-A0A5S5DXE3-F1
#
_cell.length_a   1.000
_cell.length_b   1.000
_cell.length_c   1.000
_cell.angle_alpha   90.00
_cell.angle_beta   90.00
_cell.angle_gamma   90.00
#
_symmetry.space_group_name_H-M   'P 1'
#
loop_
_entity.id
_entity.type
_entity.pdbx_description
1 polymer ?
#
loop_
_entity_poly.entity_id
_entity_poly.type
_entity_poly.pdbx_seq_one_letter_code
_entity_poly.pdbx_strand_id
1 'polypeptide(L)'
;MARKTIINLYITTKNKYFLILLIAFLFFNCNKDRCNEGYKEHTVNGQEICIPEFLAGKESNFELGNYYSHPEHGLIILENGIWKNQSDQIIKIEE
;
A
#
# COMPACT_ATOMS: atom_id res chain seq x y z
N MET A 1 47.18 -2.23 37.68
CA MET A 1 45.73 -2.05 37.93
C MET A 1 44.97 -1.34 36.78
N ALA A 2 45.60 -1.02 35.64
CA ALA A 2 44.98 -0.23 34.56
C ALA A 2 44.22 -1.04 33.48
N ARG A 3 44.44 -2.37 33.40
CA ARG A 3 43.90 -3.21 32.32
C ARG A 3 42.39 -3.46 32.42
N LYS A 4 41.82 -3.49 33.64
CA LYS A 4 40.39 -3.73 33.87
C LYS A 4 39.52 -2.53 33.48
N THR A 5 40.03 -1.30 33.63
CA THR A 5 39.28 -0.06 33.38
C THR A 5 39.03 0.18 31.90
N ILE A 6 40.00 -0.17 31.04
CA ILE A 6 39.90 -0.01 29.58
C ILE A 6 38.89 -0.98 28.97
N ILE A 7 38.85 -2.22 29.47
CA ILE A 7 37.88 -3.24 29.02
C ILE A 7 36.45 -2.82 29.38
N ASN A 8 36.22 -2.27 30.58
CA ASN A 8 34.90 -1.80 31.00
C ASN A 8 34.39 -0.60 30.17
N LEU A 9 35.27 0.32 29.78
CA LEU A 9 34.96 1.44 28.89
C LEU A 9 34.61 1.01 27.46
N TYR A 10 35.30 -0.02 26.95
CA TYR A 10 35.03 -0.61 25.64
C TYR A 10 33.69 -1.35 25.59
N ILE A 11 33.31 -2.04 26.67
CA ILE A 11 32.03 -2.73 26.80
C ILE A 11 30.86 -1.73 26.91
N THR A 12 31.02 -0.62 27.63
CA THR A 12 29.96 0.40 27.79
C THR A 12 29.72 1.24 26.53
N THR A 13 30.75 1.49 25.72
CA THR A 13 30.60 2.22 24.44
C THR A 13 29.93 1.36 23.38
N LYS A 14 30.27 0.06 23.25
CA LYS A 14 29.54 -0.88 22.39
C LYS A 14 28.04 -0.94 22.70
N ASN A 15 27.68 -0.85 23.99
CA ASN A 15 26.30 -0.95 24.44
C ASN A 15 25.42 0.24 24.02
N LYS A 16 26.00 1.45 23.87
CA LYS A 16 25.27 2.64 23.42
C LYS A 16 24.96 2.60 21.92
N TYR A 17 25.92 2.15 21.10
CA TYR A 17 25.70 1.95 19.66
C TYR A 17 24.68 0.85 19.40
N PHE A 18 24.71 -0.22 20.19
CA PHE A 18 23.71 -1.28 20.13
C PHE A 18 22.29 -0.77 20.41
N LEU A 19 22.12 0.10 21.41
CA LEU A 19 20.83 0.68 21.76
C LEU A 19 20.27 1.60 20.65
N ILE A 20 21.14 2.41 20.02
CA ILE A 20 20.76 3.29 18.90
C ILE A 20 20.32 2.46 17.68
N LEU A 21 21.03 1.37 17.39
CA LEU A 21 20.70 0.47 16.29
C LEU A 21 19.35 -0.23 16.53
N LEU A 22 19.05 -0.61 17.77
CA LEU A 22 17.80 -1.25 18.16
C LEU A 22 16.59 -0.30 18.03
N ILE A 23 16.77 0.99 18.35
CA ILE A 23 15.75 2.03 18.17
C ILE A 23 15.50 2.30 16.68
N ALA A 24 16.55 2.29 15.84
CA ALA A 24 16.40 2.50 14.40
C ALA A 24 15.56 1.41 13.72
N PHE A 25 15.64 0.16 14.19
CA PHE A 25 14.83 -0.96 13.68
C PHE A 25 13.33 -0.80 13.96
N LEU A 26 12.93 -0.08 15.02
CA LEU A 26 11.52 0.11 15.35
C LEU A 26 10.78 1.05 14.39
N PHE A 27 11.51 1.90 13.65
CA PHE A 27 10.94 2.85 12.70
C PHE A 27 10.92 2.35 11.25
N PHE A 28 11.44 1.14 10.97
CA PHE A 28 11.37 0.51 9.65
C PHE A 28 10.04 -0.25 9.43
N ASN A 29 8.91 0.37 9.77
CA ASN A 29 7.61 -0.12 9.29
C ASN A 29 7.37 0.44 7.89
N CYS A 30 8.00 -0.17 6.89
CA CYS A 30 7.77 0.16 5.49
C CYS A 30 6.51 -0.59 5.01
N ASN A 31 5.33 -0.11 5.42
CA ASN A 31 4.08 -0.48 4.74
C ASN A 31 4.03 0.33 3.44
N LYS A 32 4.77 -0.13 2.44
CA LYS A 32 4.69 0.43 1.10
C LYS A 32 3.45 -0.17 0.44
N ASP A 33 2.50 0.67 0.06
CA ASP A 33 1.41 0.27 -0.82
C ASP A 33 2.03 -0.41 -2.05
N ARG A 34 1.58 -1.63 -2.39
CA ARG A 34 2.22 -2.42 -3.46
C ARG A 34 1.84 -1.88 -4.83
N CYS A 35 0.77 -1.09 -4.89
CA CYS A 35 0.30 -0.40 -6.09
C CYS A 35 0.83 1.03 -6.18
N ASN A 36 0.96 1.51 -7.41
CA ASN A 36 1.28 2.91 -7.69
C ASN A 36 0.12 3.82 -7.29
N GLU A 37 0.40 5.11 -7.12
CA GLU A 37 -0.62 6.13 -6.85
C GLU A 37 -1.74 6.09 -7.90
N GLY A 38 -2.99 6.17 -7.45
CA GLY A 38 -4.19 6.03 -8.29
C GLY A 38 -4.59 4.59 -8.61
N TYR A 39 -3.97 3.59 -7.96
CA TYR A 39 -4.34 2.18 -8.06
C TYR A 39 -4.53 1.57 -6.67
N LYS A 40 -5.51 0.65 -6.54
CA LYS A 40 -5.74 -0.14 -5.34
C LYS A 40 -5.51 -1.62 -5.56
N GLU A 41 -5.01 -2.28 -4.52
CA GLU A 41 -4.85 -3.74 -4.49
C GLU A 41 -6.21 -4.43 -4.46
N HIS A 42 -6.41 -5.39 -5.35
CA HIS A 42 -7.59 -6.24 -5.41
C HIS A 42 -7.18 -7.70 -5.66
N THR A 43 -7.82 -8.65 -4.98
CA THR A 43 -7.53 -10.07 -5.17
C THR A 43 -8.53 -10.68 -6.14
N VAL A 44 -8.04 -11.18 -7.27
CA VAL A 44 -8.85 -11.90 -8.28
C VAL A 44 -8.27 -13.30 -8.46
N ASN A 45 -9.07 -14.33 -8.22
CA ASN A 45 -8.65 -15.74 -8.33
C ASN A 45 -7.39 -16.10 -7.50
N GLY A 46 -7.22 -15.45 -6.34
CA GLY A 46 -6.04 -15.65 -5.48
C GLY A 46 -4.77 -14.92 -5.93
N GLN A 47 -4.85 -14.13 -7.00
CA GLN A 47 -3.77 -13.24 -7.45
C GLN A 47 -4.11 -11.80 -7.08
N GLU A 48 -3.14 -11.10 -6.49
CA GLU A 48 -3.25 -9.66 -6.22
C GLU A 48 -2.93 -8.88 -7.51
N ILE A 49 -3.83 -7.99 -7.89
CA ILE A 49 -3.70 -7.09 -9.03
C ILE A 49 -3.97 -5.65 -8.59
N CYS A 50 -3.38 -4.68 -9.28
CA CYS A 50 -3.61 -3.26 -9.04
C CYS A 50 -4.66 -2.73 -10.02
N ILE A 51 -5.78 -2.23 -9.49
CA ILE A 51 -6.91 -1.73 -10.27
C ILE A 51 -6.97 -0.21 -10.11
N PRO A 52 -7.15 0.55 -11.20
CA PRO A 52 -7.22 2.00 -11.13
C PRO A 52 -8.38 2.46 -10.25
N GLU A 53 -8.17 3.50 -9.45
CA GLU A 53 -9.23 4.15 -8.72
C GLU A 53 -10.19 4.86 -9.68
N PHE A 54 -11.48 4.79 -9.38
CA PHE A 54 -12.48 5.56 -10.09
C PHE A 54 -12.33 7.04 -9.73
N LEU A 55 -12.15 7.88 -10.74
CA LEU A 55 -12.09 9.34 -10.61
C LEU A 55 -13.20 9.96 -11.45
N ALA A 56 -14.19 10.56 -10.79
CA ALA A 56 -15.27 11.27 -11.48
C ALA A 56 -14.70 12.38 -12.37
N GLY A 57 -15.22 12.49 -13.60
CA GLY A 57 -14.82 13.53 -14.56
C GLY A 57 -13.45 13.35 -15.24
N LYS A 58 -12.73 12.24 -14.99
CA LYS A 58 -11.47 11.93 -15.70
C LYS A 58 -11.71 10.85 -16.75
N GLU A 59 -11.10 11.01 -17.93
CA GLU A 59 -11.13 9.97 -18.96
C GLU A 59 -10.53 8.68 -18.40
N SER A 60 -11.30 7.60 -18.52
CA SER A 60 -10.93 6.26 -18.12
C SER A 60 -9.71 5.80 -18.91
N ASN A 61 -8.60 5.45 -18.23
CA ASN A 61 -7.46 4.84 -18.92
C ASN A 61 -7.78 3.36 -19.21
N PHE A 62 -8.05 3.06 -20.47
CA PHE A 62 -8.50 1.75 -20.95
C PHE A 62 -7.42 0.64 -20.93
N GLU A 63 -6.18 0.93 -20.52
CA GLU A 63 -5.08 -0.05 -20.55
C GLU A 63 -5.35 -1.32 -19.72
N LEU A 64 -6.16 -1.23 -18.65
CA LEU A 64 -6.56 -2.37 -17.81
C LEU A 64 -8.02 -2.81 -18.06
N GLY A 65 -8.62 -2.33 -19.14
CA GLY A 65 -10.02 -2.58 -19.47
C GLY A 65 -10.97 -1.64 -18.73
N ASN A 66 -12.16 -2.14 -18.41
CA ASN A 66 -13.26 -1.33 -17.92
C ASN A 66 -13.48 -1.42 -16.40
N TYR A 67 -12.53 -1.97 -15.65
CA TYR A 67 -12.64 -2.19 -14.20
C TYR A 67 -12.02 -1.04 -13.40
N TYR A 68 -12.73 -0.54 -12.39
CA TYR A 68 -12.29 0.56 -11.54
C TYR A 68 -12.65 0.30 -10.08
N SER A 69 -11.83 0.78 -9.15
CA SER A 69 -12.13 0.73 -7.73
C SER A 69 -12.90 1.99 -7.30
N HIS A 70 -14.18 1.83 -6.94
CA HIS A 70 -15.02 2.88 -6.37
C HIS A 70 -14.99 2.84 -4.83
N PRO A 71 -14.85 3.99 -4.14
CA PRO A 71 -14.77 4.01 -2.67
C PRO A 71 -16.03 3.46 -1.99
N GLU A 72 -17.21 3.68 -2.56
CA GLU A 72 -18.49 3.24 -1.96
C GLU A 72 -19.04 1.93 -2.51
N HIS A 73 -18.69 1.59 -3.76
CA HIS A 73 -19.29 0.46 -4.48
C HIS A 73 -18.29 -0.69 -4.69
N GLY A 74 -17.05 -0.54 -4.22
CA GLY A 74 -15.98 -1.51 -4.44
C GLY A 74 -15.59 -1.56 -5.91
N LEU A 75 -15.33 -2.75 -6.43
CA LEU A 75 -14.98 -2.93 -7.83
C LEU A 75 -16.21 -2.69 -8.72
N ILE A 76 -16.08 -1.75 -9.65
CA ILE A 76 -17.09 -1.37 -10.62
C ILE A 76 -16.58 -1.61 -12.05
N ILE A 77 -17.49 -1.84 -12.98
CA ILE A 77 -17.18 -2.06 -14.38
C ILE A 77 -18.03 -1.16 -15.28
N LEU A 78 -17.40 -0.56 -16.30
CA LEU A 78 -18.09 0.18 -17.36
C LEU A 78 -18.39 -0.73 -18.55
N GLU A 79 -19.66 -1.05 -18.78
CA GLU A 79 -20.08 -1.82 -19.95
C GLU A 79 -21.17 -1.07 -20.72
N ASN A 80 -20.94 -0.81 -22.01
CA ASN A 80 -21.89 -0.12 -22.89
C ASN A 80 -22.38 1.23 -22.32
N GLY A 81 -21.50 1.97 -21.63
CA GLY A 81 -21.84 3.25 -21.00
C GLY A 81 -22.60 3.13 -19.68
N ILE A 82 -22.78 1.92 -19.15
CA ILE A 82 -23.47 1.66 -17.88
C ILE A 82 -22.47 1.16 -16.86
N TRP A 83 -22.49 1.75 -15.67
CA TRP A 83 -21.70 1.29 -14.53
C TRP A 83 -22.42 0.16 -13.80
N LYS A 84 -21.69 -0.94 -13.54
CA LYS A 84 -22.16 -2.08 -12.76
C LYS A 84 -21.19 -2.38 -11.62
N ASN A 85 -21.69 -2.97 -10.53
CA ASN A 85 -20.86 -3.54 -9.48
C ASN A 85 -20.52 -5.02 -9.74
N GLN A 86 -19.77 -5.65 -8.83
CA GLN A 86 -19.42 -7.08 -8.91
C GLN A 86 -20.62 -8.04 -8.88
N SER A 87 -21.80 -7.57 -8.48
CA SER A 87 -23.06 -8.32 -8.42
C SER A 87 -23.96 -8.06 -9.64
N ASP A 88 -23.42 -7.48 -10.72
CA ASP A 88 -24.14 -7.07 -11.93
C ASP A 88 -25.27 -6.05 -11.71
N GLN A 89 -25.28 -5.37 -10.57
CA GLN A 89 -26.27 -4.34 -10.29
C GLN A 89 -25.82 -3.02 -10.93
N ILE A 90 -26.74 -2.37 -11.63
CA ILE A 90 -26.52 -1.04 -12.18
C ILE A 90 -26.37 -0.06 -11.01
N ILE A 91 -25.27 0.68 -11.01
CA ILE A 91 -25.01 1.74 -10.04
C ILE A 91 -25.09 3.09 -10.74
N LYS A 92 -25.64 4.08 -10.04
CA LYS A 92 -25.54 5.48 -10.44
C LYS A 92 -24.35 6.08 -9.73
N ILE A 93 -23.39 6.54 -10.52
CA ILE A 93 -22.27 7.30 -10.01
C ILE A 93 -22.63 8.78 -10.20
N GLU A 94 -22.75 9.51 -9.10
CA GLU A 94 -22.90 10.96 -9.14
C GLU A 94 -21.49 11.56 -9.36
N GLU A 95 -21.36 12.42 -10.37
CA GLU A 95 -20.10 13.09 -10.74
C GLU A 95 -19.68 14.17 -9.73
#